data_AF-A0A5B8M587-F1
#
_entry.id   AF-A0A5B8M587-F1
#
_cell.length_a   1.000
_cell.length_b   1.000
_cell.length_c   1.000
_cell.angle_alpha   90.00
_cell.angle_beta   90.00
_cell.angle_gamma   90.00
#
_symmetry.space_group_name_H-M   'P 1'
#
loop_
_entity.id
_entity.type
_entity.pdbx_description
1 polymer ?
#
loop_
_entity_poly.entity_id
_entity_poly.type
_entity_poly.pdbx_seq_one_letter_code
_entity_poly.pdbx_strand_id
1 'polypeptide(L)'
;MTDHHHAHGSHDHGSHGHQHTQPADEKTLLGPSNAELAECPVMKGSIVVKTEAEAAGLYRDYEGTRYWFCCAGCLPDFDADPARYAAA
;
A
#
# COMPACT_ATOMS: atom_id res chain seq x y z
N MET A 1 -50.48 -9.46 44.81
CA MET A 1 -51.42 -8.41 44.39
C MET A 1 -50.64 -7.49 43.47
N THR A 2 -51.03 -7.52 42.18
CA THR A 2 -50.61 -6.61 41.09
C THR A 2 -49.16 -6.80 40.60
N ASP A 3 -48.84 -7.90 39.91
CA ASP A 3 -49.02 -8.00 38.44
C ASP A 3 -48.87 -6.65 37.71
N HIS A 4 -47.68 -6.41 37.17
CA HIS A 4 -47.41 -5.29 36.28
C HIS A 4 -46.91 -5.85 34.95
N HIS A 5 -47.87 -6.14 34.07
CA HIS A 5 -47.68 -6.33 32.63
C HIS A 5 -46.76 -5.26 32.03
N HIS A 6 -45.57 -5.64 31.55
CA HIS A 6 -44.73 -4.78 30.73
C HIS A 6 -44.87 -5.19 29.26
N ALA A 7 -45.39 -4.26 28.46
CA ALA A 7 -45.70 -4.43 27.06
C ALA A 7 -44.43 -4.60 26.21
N HIS A 8 -44.46 -5.57 25.30
CA HIS A 8 -43.49 -5.76 24.23
C HIS A 8 -43.59 -4.59 23.23
N GLY A 9 -42.72 -3.60 23.38
CA GLY A 9 -42.47 -2.57 22.37
C GLY A 9 -41.57 -3.13 21.26
N SER A 10 -42.18 -3.54 20.16
CA SER A 10 -41.53 -3.93 18.90
C SER A 10 -40.53 -2.87 18.45
N HIS A 11 -39.24 -3.13 18.64
CA HIS A 11 -38.18 -2.39 17.97
C HIS A 11 -37.78 -3.19 16.72
N ASP A 12 -38.37 -2.78 15.60
CA ASP A 12 -37.89 -3.09 14.26
C ASP A 12 -36.49 -2.47 14.11
N HIS A 13 -35.46 -3.30 14.16
CA HIS A 13 -34.13 -2.91 13.71
C HIS A 13 -33.98 -3.34 12.26
N GLY A 14 -34.48 -2.48 11.39
CA GLY A 14 -34.20 -2.46 9.97
C GLY A 14 -32.72 -2.73 9.68
N SER A 15 -32.54 -3.63 8.73
CA SER A 15 -31.30 -4.09 8.14
C SER A 15 -30.27 -2.97 8.00
N HIS A 16 -29.15 -3.08 8.71
CA HIS A 16 -27.98 -2.25 8.44
C HIS A 16 -27.40 -2.71 7.10
N GLY A 17 -27.81 -2.04 6.03
CA GLY A 17 -27.18 -2.14 4.71
C GLY A 17 -25.75 -1.60 4.81
N HIS A 18 -24.77 -2.48 4.76
CA HIS A 18 -23.37 -2.11 4.60
C HIS A 18 -23.16 -1.52 3.21
N GLN A 19 -23.25 -0.18 3.14
CA GLN A 19 -22.78 0.57 1.99
C GLN A 19 -21.24 0.57 2.01
N HIS A 20 -20.64 -0.43 1.37
CA HIS A 20 -19.25 -0.31 0.90
C HIS A 20 -19.26 0.62 -0.32
N THR A 21 -19.28 1.92 -0.05
CA THR A 21 -18.80 2.90 -1.01
C THR A 21 -17.36 3.21 -0.62
N GLN A 22 -16.40 2.78 -1.45
CA GLN A 22 -15.02 3.23 -1.34
C GLN A 22 -14.91 4.47 -2.23
N PRO A 23 -14.88 5.69 -1.69
CA PRO A 23 -14.16 6.75 -2.36
C PRO A 23 -12.67 6.41 -2.27
N ALA A 24 -12.07 6.10 -3.41
CA ALA A 24 -10.63 6.25 -3.55
C ALA A 24 -10.31 7.72 -3.24
N ASP A 25 -9.35 7.96 -2.34
CA ASP A 25 -8.87 9.27 -1.88
C ASP A 25 -9.42 9.80 -0.55
N GLU A 26 -9.36 9.01 0.53
CA GLU A 26 -9.20 9.57 1.88
C GLU A 26 -8.08 8.89 2.67
N LYS A 27 -6.86 9.37 2.40
CA LYS A 27 -5.98 9.94 3.44
C LYS A 27 -6.09 9.33 4.86
N THR A 28 -5.74 8.05 5.00
CA THR A 28 -5.48 7.40 6.30
C THR A 28 -3.96 7.24 6.45
N LEU A 29 -3.28 8.20 7.09
CA LEU A 29 -2.83 8.08 8.47
C LEU A 29 -2.58 6.61 8.90
N LEU A 30 -1.32 6.19 8.74
CA LEU A 30 -0.57 5.11 9.42
C LEU A 30 0.02 4.06 8.45
N GLY A 31 1.26 4.32 8.02
CA GLY A 31 2.18 3.36 7.39
C GLY A 31 2.52 3.70 5.94
N PRO A 32 3.80 3.58 5.50
CA PRO A 32 4.12 3.70 4.09
C PRO A 32 3.34 2.62 3.36
N SER A 33 2.40 3.05 2.52
CA SER A 33 1.58 2.11 1.75
C SER A 33 2.49 1.30 0.83
N ASN A 34 2.10 0.09 0.43
CA ASN A 34 2.88 -0.68 -0.55
C ASN A 34 3.12 0.12 -1.87
N ALA A 35 2.32 1.16 -2.11
CA ALA A 35 2.54 2.15 -3.16
C ALA A 35 3.79 3.04 -2.98
N GLU A 36 4.26 3.27 -1.76
CA GLU A 36 5.44 4.10 -1.42
C GLU A 36 6.69 3.24 -1.15
N LEU A 37 6.51 1.93 -1.09
CA LEU A 37 7.57 0.95 -0.91
C LEU A 37 7.86 0.28 -2.25
N ALA A 38 9.13 0.18 -2.61
CA ALA A 38 9.60 -0.57 -3.77
C ALA A 38 10.50 -1.70 -3.29
N GLU A 39 10.45 -2.84 -3.96
CA GLU A 39 11.42 -3.89 -3.70
C GLU A 39 12.66 -3.63 -4.55
N CYS A 40 13.85 -3.73 -3.94
CA CYS A 40 15.11 -3.63 -4.65
C CYS A 40 15.27 -4.86 -5.56
N PRO A 41 15.31 -4.72 -6.90
CA PRO A 41 15.36 -5.87 -7.78
C PRO A 41 16.73 -6.57 -7.76
N VAL A 42 17.79 -5.86 -7.35
CA VAL A 42 19.15 -6.40 -7.16
C VAL A 42 19.24 -7.29 -5.91
N MET A 43 18.52 -6.93 -4.84
CA MET A 43 18.41 -7.71 -3.61
C MET A 43 16.94 -7.94 -3.27
N LYS A 44 16.35 -9.01 -3.83
CA LYS A 44 14.96 -9.39 -3.56
C LYS A 44 14.73 -9.49 -2.05
N GLY A 45 13.73 -8.75 -1.56
CA GLY A 45 13.40 -8.64 -0.13
C GLY A 45 13.94 -7.40 0.60
N SER A 46 14.79 -6.58 -0.02
CA SER A 46 15.09 -5.25 0.52
C SER A 46 14.00 -4.27 0.14
N ILE A 47 13.27 -3.81 1.15
CA ILE A 47 12.23 -2.79 1.00
C ILE A 47 12.89 -1.41 0.95
N VAL A 48 12.56 -0.66 -0.10
CA VAL A 48 13.05 0.68 -0.39
C VAL A 48 11.89 1.66 -0.26
N VAL A 49 12.11 2.76 0.45
CA VAL A 49 11.15 3.86 0.48
C VAL A 49 11.34 4.70 -0.80
N LYS A 50 10.33 4.72 -1.68
CA LYS A 50 10.39 5.39 -2.99
C LYS A 50 10.73 6.87 -2.85
N THR A 51 10.14 7.56 -1.88
CA THR A 51 10.37 8.99 -1.63
C THR A 51 11.81 9.28 -1.21
N GLU A 52 12.43 8.45 -0.37
CA GLU A 52 13.85 8.60 -0.02
C GLU A 52 14.76 8.30 -1.21
N ALA A 53 14.46 7.24 -1.96
CA ALA A 53 15.22 6.89 -3.15
C ALA A 53 15.11 7.98 -4.23
N GLU A 54 13.94 8.59 -4.43
CA GLU A 54 13.77 9.74 -5.34
C GLU A 54 14.50 10.98 -4.86
N ALA A 55 14.41 11.30 -3.56
CA ALA A 55 15.14 12.42 -2.97
C ALA A 55 16.66 12.25 -3.09
N ALA A 56 17.16 11.01 -3.00
CA ALA A 56 18.57 10.67 -3.16
C ALA A 56 18.98 10.40 -4.62
N GLY A 57 18.06 10.36 -5.59
CA GLY A 57 18.35 10.02 -6.98
C GLY A 57 18.69 8.54 -7.23
N LEU A 58 18.32 7.65 -6.31
CA LEU A 58 18.52 6.20 -6.36
C LEU A 58 17.38 5.49 -7.12
N TYR A 59 17.01 5.99 -8.30
CA TYR A 59 15.98 5.40 -9.16
C TYR A 59 16.45 5.27 -10.62
N ARG A 60 15.85 4.32 -11.35
CA ARG A 60 16.06 4.11 -12.78
C ARG A 60 14.76 3.82 -13.49
N ASP A 61 14.59 4.44 -14.64
CA ASP A 61 13.45 4.23 -15.52
C ASP A 61 13.87 3.21 -16.59
N TYR A 62 13.17 2.08 -16.68
CA TYR A 62 13.45 1.02 -17.66
C TYR A 62 12.13 0.48 -18.23
N GLU A 63 12.02 0.44 -19.57
CA GLU A 63 10.80 0.03 -20.29
C GLU A 63 9.51 0.76 -19.86
N GLY A 64 9.62 2.02 -19.41
CA GLY A 64 8.48 2.80 -18.91
C GLY A 64 8.07 2.47 -17.46
N THR A 65 8.79 1.56 -16.81
CA THR A 65 8.65 1.26 -15.38
C THR A 65 9.76 1.95 -14.60
N ARG A 66 9.41 2.67 -13.53
CA ARG A 66 10.39 3.22 -12.59
C ARG A 66 10.74 2.18 -11.54
N TYR A 67 12.04 1.95 -11.34
CA TYR A 67 12.62 1.10 -10.32
C TYR A 67 13.38 1.94 -9.31
N TRP A 68 13.34 1.54 -8.04
CA TRP A 68 14.01 2.20 -6.93
C TRP A 68 15.00 1.26 -6.26
N PHE A 69 16.11 1.82 -5.79
CA PHE A 69 17.20 1.04 -5.21
C PHE A 69 17.46 1.44 -3.77
N CYS A 70 17.84 0.46 -2.95
CA CYS A 70 18.18 0.71 -1.55
C CYS A 70 19.53 1.44 -1.39
N CYS A 71 20.37 1.45 -2.44
CA CYS A 71 21.76 1.86 -2.33
C CYS A 71 22.34 2.39 -3.64
N ALA A 72 23.35 3.27 -3.55
CA ALA A 72 24.07 3.75 -4.73
C ALA A 72 24.86 2.65 -5.46
N GLY A 73 25.26 1.58 -4.75
CA GLY A 73 25.92 0.42 -5.35
C GLY A 73 24.99 -0.48 -6.17
N CYS A 74 23.69 -0.38 -5.94
CA CYS A 74 22.66 -1.16 -6.61
C CYS A 74 22.37 -0.59 -8.02
N LEU A 75 22.65 0.70 -8.24
CA LEU A 75 22.49 1.38 -9.53
C LEU A 75 23.38 0.79 -10.64
N PRO A 76 24.73 0.69 -10.48
CA PRO A 76 25.58 0.12 -11.53
C PRO A 76 25.34 -1.38 -11.72
N ASP A 77 24.89 -2.10 -10.70
CA ASP A 77 24.49 -3.52 -10.83
C ASP A 77 23.27 -3.66 -11.74
N PHE A 78 22.26 -2.81 -11.52
CA PHE A 78 21.09 -2.74 -12.39
C PHE A 78 21.45 -2.23 -13.79
N ASP A 79 22.34 -1.25 -13.93
CA ASP A 79 22.78 -0.72 -15.22
C ASP A 79 23.55 -1.76 -16.05
N ALA A 80 24.30 -2.65 -15.37
CA ALA A 80 25.02 -3.75 -16.02
C ALA A 80 24.07 -4.79 -16.65
N ASP A 81 22.93 -5.08 -16.01
CA ASP A 81 22.02 -6.13 -16.49
C ASP A 81 20.54 -5.83 -16.15
N PRO A 82 19.96 -4.72 -16.66
CA PRO A 82 18.63 -4.26 -16.25
C PRO A 82 17.54 -5.24 -16.65
N ALA A 83 17.70 -5.94 -17.78
CA ALA A 83 16.76 -6.96 -18.23
C ALA A 83 16.64 -8.14 -17.25
N ARG A 84 17.72 -8.49 -16.52
CA ARG A 84 17.68 -9.59 -15.53
C ARG A 84 16.91 -9.20 -14.27
N TYR A 85 16.96 -7.92 -13.93
CA TYR A 85 16.39 -7.37 -12.71
C TYR A 85 14.98 -6.80 -12.92
N ALA A 86 14.68 -6.29 -14.12
CA ALA A 86 13.38 -5.73 -14.50
C ALA A 86 12.34 -6.81 -14.83
N ALA A 87 12.75 -8.04 -15.17
CA ALA A 87 11.88 -9.17 -15.53
C ALA A 87 11.21 -9.87 -14.31
N ALA A 88 11.10 -9.19 -13.17
CA ALA A 88 10.53 -9.75 -11.93
C ALA A 88 9.01 -9.61 -11.85
#